data_AF-A0A442KJR9-F1
#
_entry.id   AF-A0A442KJR9-F1
#
_cell.length_a   1.000
_cell.length_b   1.000
_cell.length_c   1.000
_cell.angle_alpha   90.00
_cell.angle_beta   90.00
_cell.angle_gamma   90.00
#
_symmetry.space_group_name_H-M   'P 1'
#
loop_
_entity.id
_entity.type
_entity.pdbx_description
1 polymer ?
#
loop_
_entity_poly.entity_id
_entity_poly.type
_entity_poly.pdbx_seq_one_letter_code
_entity_poly.pdbx_strand_id
1 'polypeptide(L)'
;MNNDSVSLFRMRAIAPAAIITLLVPGFTFAQAGNPMWQSGYNWTCEATARTICERDGTCKNGDAGGVKFEIEYENNRALFPDGTVKIKRHYRQTVNDSPLQAEVKVELADNRVLWLTAVDASRTYSQAWTGAIVEPKGGVVLSITQGVFCLPESAGMPKG
;
A
#
# COMPACT_ATOMS: atom_id res chain seq x y z
N MET A 1 25.28 -53.10 -62.98
CA MET A 1 26.58 -52.48 -63.34
C MET A 1 26.93 -51.51 -62.23
N ASN A 2 28.04 -51.81 -61.52
CA ASN A 2 29.02 -50.93 -60.86
C ASN A 2 28.49 -49.77 -59.98
N ASN A 3 29.02 -49.46 -58.79
CA ASN A 3 30.24 -49.89 -58.11
C ASN A 3 30.27 -49.26 -56.70
N ASP A 4 31.14 -49.81 -55.85
CA ASP A 4 31.96 -49.14 -54.82
C ASP A 4 31.37 -48.68 -53.47
N SER A 5 31.42 -49.63 -52.52
CA SER A 5 32.36 -49.68 -51.38
C SER A 5 32.75 -48.43 -50.56
N VAL A 6 32.82 -48.71 -49.24
CA VAL A 6 33.68 -48.14 -48.17
C VAL A 6 33.08 -47.00 -47.33
N SER A 7 32.76 -47.28 -46.06
CA SER A 7 33.62 -46.83 -44.94
C SER A 7 33.09 -47.30 -43.58
N LEU A 8 33.91 -48.09 -42.90
CA LEU A 8 33.81 -48.46 -41.49
C LEU A 8 34.09 -47.24 -40.62
N PHE A 9 33.06 -46.72 -39.94
CA PHE A 9 33.25 -45.86 -38.77
C PHE A 9 32.73 -46.57 -37.52
N ARG A 10 33.66 -47.14 -36.74
CA ARG A 10 33.41 -47.47 -35.34
C ARG A 10 33.49 -46.18 -34.53
N MET A 11 32.37 -45.74 -33.93
CA MET A 11 32.41 -44.73 -32.87
C MET A 11 31.46 -45.10 -31.71
N ARG A 12 32.13 -45.57 -30.65
CA ARG A 12 31.92 -45.34 -29.21
C ARG A 12 30.48 -45.16 -28.71
N ALA A 13 30.05 -46.11 -27.89
CA ALA A 13 28.93 -45.97 -26.96
C ALA A 13 29.10 -44.71 -26.10
N ILE A 14 28.12 -43.80 -26.18
CA ILE A 14 28.01 -42.63 -25.33
C ILE A 14 27.24 -43.08 -24.08
N ALA A 15 27.93 -43.15 -22.94
CA ALA A 15 27.28 -43.33 -21.65
C ALA A 15 26.36 -42.13 -21.36
N PRO A 16 25.13 -42.32 -20.86
CA PRO A 16 24.26 -41.21 -20.52
C PRO A 16 24.85 -40.47 -19.30
N ALA A 17 25.14 -39.18 -19.48
CA ALA A 17 25.53 -38.28 -18.40
C ALA A 17 24.37 -38.15 -17.40
N ALA A 18 24.60 -38.58 -16.16
CA ALA A 18 23.66 -38.38 -15.07
C ALA A 18 23.57 -36.89 -14.74
N ILE A 19 22.43 -36.27 -15.07
CA ILE A 19 22.10 -34.91 -14.66
C ILE A 19 21.78 -34.96 -13.16
N ILE A 20 22.72 -34.50 -12.33
CA ILE A 20 22.47 -34.28 -10.90
C ILE A 20 21.73 -32.95 -10.78
N THR A 21 20.41 -33.03 -10.65
CA THR A 21 19.57 -31.87 -10.33
C THR A 21 19.85 -31.45 -8.89
N LEU A 22 20.65 -30.40 -8.71
CA LEU A 22 20.81 -29.73 -7.43
C LEU A 22 19.47 -29.11 -7.04
N LEU A 23 18.74 -29.78 -6.14
CA LEU A 23 17.60 -29.21 -5.41
C LEU A 23 18.14 -28.10 -4.50
N VAL A 24 18.23 -26.89 -5.04
CA VAL A 24 18.33 -25.68 -4.22
C VAL A 24 17.03 -25.62 -3.42
N PRO A 25 17.05 -25.60 -2.07
CA PRO A 25 15.84 -25.30 -1.31
C PRO A 25 15.43 -23.90 -1.73
N GLY A 26 14.35 -23.81 -2.51
CA GLY A 26 13.74 -22.55 -2.86
C GLY A 26 13.36 -21.86 -1.56
N PHE A 27 13.98 -20.71 -1.30
CA PHE A 27 13.44 -19.76 -0.35
C PHE A 27 12.06 -19.39 -0.89
N THR A 28 11.03 -20.01 -0.33
CA THR A 28 9.67 -19.55 -0.51
C THR A 28 9.59 -18.24 0.24
N PHE A 29 9.78 -17.12 -0.47
CA PHE A 29 9.14 -15.90 -0.03
C PHE A 29 7.66 -16.23 -0.03
N ALA A 30 7.05 -16.33 1.16
CA ALA A 30 5.61 -16.25 1.26
C ALA A 30 5.22 -15.01 0.47
N GLN A 31 4.48 -15.20 -0.62
CA GLN A 31 3.80 -14.10 -1.30
C GLN A 31 2.78 -13.60 -0.28
N ALA A 32 3.23 -12.70 0.60
CA ALA A 32 2.40 -12.06 1.60
C ALA A 32 1.24 -11.42 0.83
N GLY A 33 0.04 -11.92 1.07
CA GLY A 33 -1.16 -11.49 0.38
C GLY A 33 -1.21 -9.97 0.35
N ASN A 34 -1.33 -9.41 -0.86
CA ASN A 34 -1.25 -7.99 -1.11
C ASN A 34 -2.58 -7.36 -0.68
N PRO A 35 -2.70 -6.77 0.53
CA PRO A 35 -4.00 -6.41 1.03
C PRO A 35 -4.42 -5.09 0.38
N MET A 36 -5.62 -5.11 -0.20
CA MET A 36 -6.41 -3.89 -0.37
C MET A 36 -6.52 -3.17 0.99
N TRP A 37 -6.97 -1.90 1.00
CA TRP A 37 -7.31 -1.23 2.25
C TRP A 37 -8.44 -1.98 2.97
N GLN A 38 -8.05 -2.89 3.87
CA GLN A 38 -8.92 -3.81 4.56
C GLN A 38 -9.20 -3.30 5.98
N SER A 39 -10.43 -3.50 6.43
CA SER A 39 -10.89 -3.10 7.76
C SER A 39 -10.30 -3.94 8.90
N GLY A 40 -9.62 -5.05 8.61
CA GLY A 40 -8.97 -5.91 9.60
C GLY A 40 -7.51 -5.53 9.90
N TYR A 41 -6.98 -4.45 9.30
CA TYR A 41 -5.66 -3.93 9.62
C TYR A 41 -5.78 -2.61 10.38
N ASN A 42 -4.81 -2.40 11.28
CA ASN A 42 -4.43 -1.06 11.70
C ASN A 42 -3.54 -0.44 10.62
N TRP A 43 -3.72 0.85 10.37
CA TRP A 43 -2.92 1.59 9.39
C TRP A 43 -2.14 2.69 10.09
N THR A 44 -0.82 2.67 9.97
CA THR A 44 0.03 3.77 10.41
C THR A 44 0.16 4.77 9.27
N CYS A 45 -0.22 6.01 9.52
CA CYS A 45 -0.14 7.12 8.58
C CYS A 45 0.87 8.17 9.07
N GLU A 46 1.60 8.77 8.14
CA GLU A 46 2.55 9.85 8.40
C GLU A 46 2.21 11.06 7.53
N ALA A 47 2.13 12.23 8.15
CA ALA A 47 1.94 13.49 7.44
C ALA A 47 3.26 13.91 6.78
N THR A 48 3.20 14.22 5.48
CA THR A 48 4.38 14.54 4.65
C THR A 48 4.50 16.03 4.34
N ALA A 49 3.38 16.75 4.30
CA ALA A 49 3.32 18.19 4.06
C ALA A 49 2.09 18.79 4.74
N ARG A 50 2.12 20.08 5.09
CA ARG A 50 0.96 20.84 5.58
C ARG A 50 0.68 22.03 4.70
N THR A 51 -0.60 22.27 4.43
CA THR A 51 -1.09 23.50 3.82
C THR A 51 -2.21 24.06 4.69
N ILE A 52 -2.13 25.36 5.00
CA ILE A 52 -3.12 26.09 5.78
C ILE A 52 -3.73 27.13 4.85
N CYS A 53 -5.03 27.05 4.62
CA CYS A 53 -5.75 28.01 3.81
C CYS A 53 -6.67 28.87 4.67
N GLU A 54 -6.58 30.18 4.46
CA GLU A 54 -7.33 31.20 5.19
C GLU A 54 -8.50 31.75 4.34
N ARG A 55 -9.39 32.49 4.98
CA ARG A 55 -10.64 32.99 4.39
C ARG A 55 -10.42 33.98 3.26
N ASP A 56 -9.31 34.69 3.28
CA ASP A 56 -8.92 35.64 2.24
C ASP A 56 -8.40 34.96 0.95
N GLY A 57 -8.38 33.63 0.92
CA GLY A 57 -7.90 32.85 -0.21
C GLY A 57 -6.39 32.60 -0.19
N THR A 58 -5.67 33.10 0.83
CA THR A 58 -4.25 32.80 0.98
C THR A 58 -4.06 31.37 1.48
N CYS A 59 -3.12 30.65 0.87
CA CYS A 59 -2.69 29.33 1.33
C CYS A 59 -1.18 29.35 1.55
N LYS A 60 -0.76 28.88 2.72
CA LYS A 60 0.65 28.81 3.10
C LYS A 60 1.03 27.39 3.49
N ASN A 61 2.29 27.04 3.20
CA ASN A 61 2.86 25.80 3.69
C ASN A 61 3.13 25.95 5.19
N GLY A 62 2.78 24.93 5.94
CA GLY A 62 3.11 24.82 7.36
C GLY A 62 3.97 23.59 7.63
N ASP A 63 4.44 23.48 8.86
CA ASP A 63 5.19 22.31 9.30
C ASP A 63 4.21 21.19 9.70
N ALA A 64 4.31 20.05 9.02
CA ALA A 64 3.67 18.79 9.43
C ALA A 64 4.49 17.54 9.10
N GLY A 65 5.68 17.67 8.50
CA GLY A 65 6.50 16.52 8.14
C GLY A 65 6.79 15.66 9.38
N GLY A 66 6.52 14.36 9.26
CA GLY A 66 6.87 13.37 10.29
C GLY A 66 5.83 13.15 11.39
N VAL A 67 4.69 13.86 11.37
CA VAL A 67 3.62 13.62 12.36
C VAL A 67 2.92 12.30 12.02
N LYS A 68 3.00 11.32 12.92
CA LYS A 68 2.37 10.01 12.77
C LYS A 68 1.02 9.93 13.49
N PHE A 69 0.11 9.17 12.92
CA PHE A 69 -1.17 8.80 13.51
C PHE A 69 -1.59 7.41 13.04
N GLU A 70 -2.52 6.77 13.75
CA GLU A 70 -2.98 5.42 13.42
C GLU A 70 -4.48 5.42 13.11
N ILE A 71 -4.90 4.56 12.19
CA ILE A 71 -6.30 4.25 11.91
C ILE A 71 -6.56 2.82 12.36
N GLU A 72 -7.29 2.66 13.45
CA GLU A 72 -7.74 1.37 13.95
C GLU A 72 -9.21 1.12 13.56
N TYR A 73 -9.41 0.38 12.47
CA TYR A 73 -10.75 0.13 11.94
C TYR A 73 -11.60 -0.75 12.84
N GLU A 74 -11.04 -1.82 13.39
CA GLU A 74 -11.78 -2.75 14.25
C GLU A 74 -12.40 -2.02 15.45
N ASN A 75 -11.66 -1.05 15.99
CA ASN A 75 -12.09 -0.24 17.14
C ASN A 75 -12.78 1.07 16.73
N ASN A 76 -13.00 1.31 15.43
CA ASN A 76 -13.59 2.53 14.89
C ASN A 76 -12.95 3.82 15.43
N ARG A 77 -11.61 3.87 15.49
CA ARG A 77 -10.88 5.02 16.05
C ARG A 77 -9.64 5.39 15.24
N ALA A 78 -9.33 6.67 15.26
CA ALA A 78 -8.09 7.24 14.75
C ALA A 78 -7.31 7.81 15.95
N LEU A 79 -6.04 7.42 16.07
CA LEU A 79 -5.16 7.80 17.19
C LEU A 79 -4.18 8.87 16.70
N PHE A 80 -4.46 10.12 17.05
CA PHE A 80 -3.55 11.23 16.78
C PHE A 80 -2.74 11.59 18.03
N PRO A 81 -1.59 12.27 17.88
CA PRO A 81 -0.80 12.73 19.02
C PRO A 81 -1.56 13.66 19.97
N ASP A 82 -2.55 14.39 19.46
CA ASP A 82 -3.40 15.32 20.21
C ASP A 82 -4.69 14.68 20.76
N GLY A 83 -4.96 13.41 20.40
CA GLY A 83 -6.06 12.66 20.96
C GLY A 83 -6.68 11.61 20.03
N THR A 84 -7.52 10.78 20.62
CA THR A 84 -8.27 9.75 19.90
C THR A 84 -9.57 10.31 19.36
N VAL A 85 -9.86 10.05 18.10
CA VAL A 85 -11.10 10.49 17.43
C VAL A 85 -11.83 9.30 16.82
N LYS A 86 -13.13 9.23 17.05
CA LYS A 86 -13.97 8.15 16.52
C LYS A 86 -14.10 8.25 14.99
N ILE A 87 -14.04 7.12 14.30
CA ILE A 87 -14.40 7.00 12.89
C ILE A 87 -15.93 7.04 12.79
N LYS A 88 -16.44 8.04 12.06
CA LYS A 88 -17.87 8.25 11.84
C LYS A 88 -18.37 7.44 10.66
N ARG A 89 -17.63 7.45 9.54
CA ARG A 89 -17.98 6.74 8.32
C ARG A 89 -16.73 6.29 7.58
N HIS A 90 -16.85 5.19 6.86
CA HIS A 90 -15.82 4.68 5.96
C HIS A 90 -16.47 4.33 4.63
N TYR A 91 -15.86 4.80 3.55
CA TYR A 91 -16.28 4.50 2.19
C TYR A 91 -15.10 3.94 1.41
N ARG A 92 -15.35 2.86 0.68
CA ARG A 92 -14.46 2.35 -0.35
C ARG A 92 -15.17 2.55 -1.68
N GLN A 93 -14.65 3.46 -2.50
CA GLN A 93 -15.21 3.74 -3.81
C GLN A 93 -14.36 3.07 -4.88
N THR A 94 -15.00 2.42 -5.84
CA THR A 94 -14.40 1.95 -7.09
C THR A 94 -14.73 2.95 -8.18
N VAL A 95 -13.72 3.48 -8.88
CA VAL A 95 -13.97 4.34 -10.05
C VAL A 95 -14.47 3.48 -11.21
N ASN A 96 -15.64 3.81 -11.76
CA ASN A 96 -16.30 3.06 -12.86
C ASN A 96 -16.49 1.56 -12.57
N ASP A 97 -16.80 1.20 -11.33
CA ASP A 97 -16.90 -0.20 -10.86
C ASP A 97 -15.62 -1.03 -11.09
N SER A 98 -14.51 -0.38 -11.43
CA SER A 98 -13.23 -1.04 -11.59
C SER A 98 -12.65 -1.31 -10.21
N PRO A 99 -12.40 -2.58 -9.84
CA PRO A 99 -11.68 -2.89 -8.61
C PRO A 99 -10.27 -2.30 -8.64
N LEU A 100 -9.75 -1.96 -9.83
CA LEU A 100 -8.40 -1.45 -10.05
C LEU A 100 -8.19 0.01 -9.66
N GLN A 101 -9.23 0.73 -9.28
CA GLN A 101 -9.12 2.16 -8.95
C GLN A 101 -9.89 2.43 -7.65
N ALA A 102 -9.42 1.80 -6.58
CA ALA A 102 -10.04 1.92 -5.27
C ALA A 102 -9.57 3.20 -4.56
N GLU A 103 -10.53 4.03 -4.17
CA GLU A 103 -10.32 5.18 -3.29
C GLU A 103 -10.91 4.88 -1.92
N VAL A 104 -10.22 5.34 -0.89
CA VAL A 104 -10.65 5.22 0.51
C VAL A 104 -10.98 6.60 1.02
N LYS A 105 -12.15 6.71 1.64
CA LYS A 105 -12.55 7.90 2.39
C LYS A 105 -12.89 7.51 3.83
N VAL A 106 -12.29 8.19 4.79
CA VAL A 106 -12.58 8.04 6.21
C VAL A 106 -13.05 9.38 6.76
N GLU A 107 -14.29 9.42 7.25
CA GLU A 107 -14.83 10.59 7.93
C GLU A 107 -14.71 10.39 9.44
N LEU A 108 -14.09 11.34 10.12
CA LEU A 108 -13.91 11.34 11.57
C LEU A 108 -14.99 12.16 12.27
N ALA A 109 -15.20 11.88 13.55
CA ALA A 109 -16.24 12.54 14.35
C ALA A 109 -16.01 14.04 14.57
N ASP A 110 -14.77 14.51 14.46
CA ASP A 110 -14.38 15.92 14.51
C ASP A 110 -14.41 16.61 13.14
N ASN A 111 -15.00 15.96 12.14
CA ASN A 111 -15.12 16.41 10.75
C ASN A 111 -13.84 16.39 9.93
N ARG A 112 -12.74 15.84 10.44
CA ARG A 112 -11.59 15.52 9.58
C ARG A 112 -11.97 14.44 8.57
N VAL A 113 -11.43 14.56 7.36
CA VAL A 113 -11.65 13.61 6.28
C VAL A 113 -10.32 13.15 5.72
N LEU A 114 -10.06 11.85 5.81
CA LEU A 114 -8.94 11.19 5.15
C LEU A 114 -9.40 10.71 3.77
N TRP A 115 -8.64 11.03 2.72
CA TRP A 115 -8.88 10.56 1.35
C TRP A 115 -7.60 9.98 0.78
N LEU A 116 -7.64 8.71 0.37
CA LEU A 116 -6.45 7.94 -0.02
C LEU A 116 -6.67 7.18 -1.32
N THR A 117 -5.58 7.02 -2.06
CA THR A 117 -5.46 6.12 -3.21
C THR A 117 -4.29 5.17 -2.98
N ALA A 118 -4.38 3.98 -3.58
CA ALA A 118 -3.27 3.04 -3.62
C ALA A 118 -2.09 3.63 -4.43
N VAL A 119 -0.86 3.37 -3.96
CA VAL A 119 0.39 3.89 -4.56
C VAL A 119 0.88 3.04 -5.74
N ASP A 120 0.48 1.77 -5.81
CA ASP A 120 0.87 0.86 -6.89
C ASP A 120 0.36 1.35 -8.26
N ALA A 121 1.11 1.07 -9.33
CA ALA A 121 0.72 1.46 -10.69
C ALA A 121 -0.62 0.83 -11.12
N SER A 122 -0.95 -0.34 -10.54
CA SER A 122 -2.25 -0.98 -10.70
C SER A 122 -3.38 -0.31 -9.91
N ARG A 123 -3.10 0.57 -8.94
CA ARG A 123 -4.08 1.22 -8.03
C ARG A 123 -5.06 0.25 -7.36
N THR A 124 -4.67 -1.02 -7.23
CA THR A 124 -5.57 -2.11 -6.86
C THR A 124 -5.12 -2.80 -5.57
N TYR A 125 -3.84 -3.13 -5.48
CA TYR A 125 -3.30 -4.02 -4.47
C TYR A 125 -2.00 -3.40 -3.98
N SER A 126 -2.12 -2.52 -2.99
CA SER A 126 -0.97 -1.83 -2.42
C SER A 126 -1.00 -1.91 -0.91
N GLN A 127 0.15 -2.27 -0.34
CA GLN A 127 0.43 -2.05 1.08
C GLN A 127 0.75 -0.59 1.39
N ALA A 128 0.94 0.25 0.37
CA ALA A 128 1.19 1.69 0.53
C ALA A 128 0.04 2.52 -0.05
N TRP A 129 -0.44 3.47 0.74
CA TRP A 129 -1.53 4.37 0.39
C TRP A 129 -1.09 5.81 0.58
N THR A 130 -1.51 6.69 -0.33
CA THR A 130 -1.14 8.09 -0.30
C THR A 130 -2.37 8.96 -0.54
N GLY A 131 -2.36 10.17 0.00
CA GLY A 131 -3.45 11.11 -0.21
C GLY A 131 -3.36 12.29 0.74
N ALA A 132 -4.51 12.67 1.30
CA ALA A 132 -4.58 13.79 2.23
C ALA A 132 -5.53 13.54 3.39
N ILE A 133 -5.23 14.15 4.54
CA ILE A 133 -6.22 14.43 5.58
C ILE A 133 -6.58 15.92 5.52
N VAL A 134 -7.87 16.20 5.45
CA VAL A 134 -8.43 17.55 5.43
C VAL A 134 -9.12 17.79 6.75
N GLU A 135 -8.73 18.86 7.42
CA GLU A 135 -9.35 19.35 8.64
C GLU A 135 -10.08 20.68 8.35
N PRO A 136 -11.41 20.66 8.24
CA PRO A 136 -12.21 21.86 8.13
C PRO A 136 -12.10 22.69 9.43
N LYS A 137 -11.96 24.00 9.27
CA LYS A 137 -11.89 24.95 10.39
C LYS A 137 -12.99 26.01 10.26
N GLY A 138 -13.40 26.57 11.40
CA GLY A 138 -14.29 27.73 11.46
C GLY A 138 -13.51 28.96 11.91
N GLY A 139 -13.51 30.03 11.11
CA GLY A 139 -12.84 31.29 11.47
C GLY A 139 -12.00 31.87 10.34
N VAL A 140 -10.85 32.43 10.69
CA VAL A 140 -9.85 32.99 9.75
C VAL A 140 -9.21 31.86 8.94
N VAL A 141 -8.78 30.79 9.62
CA VAL A 141 -8.37 29.54 8.96
C VAL A 141 -9.63 28.78 8.54
N LEU A 142 -9.70 28.39 7.28
CA LEU A 142 -10.83 27.63 6.72
C LEU A 142 -10.50 26.13 6.60
N SER A 143 -9.25 25.79 6.31
CA SER A 143 -8.84 24.41 6.11
C SER A 143 -7.37 24.22 6.49
N ILE A 144 -7.08 23.08 7.10
CA ILE A 144 -5.74 22.54 7.19
C ILE A 144 -5.74 21.23 6.40
N THR A 145 -4.92 21.15 5.37
CA THR A 145 -4.73 19.95 4.56
C THR A 145 -3.34 19.40 4.80
N GLN A 146 -3.22 18.11 5.08
CA GLN A 146 -1.93 17.45 5.19
C GLN A 146 -1.84 16.33 4.17
N GLY A 147 -0.74 16.30 3.41
CA GLY A 147 -0.38 15.13 2.61
C GLY A 147 -0.07 13.97 3.56
N VAL A 148 -0.49 12.76 3.21
CA VAL A 148 -0.32 11.57 4.08
C VAL A 148 0.16 10.37 3.30
N PHE A 149 0.97 9.55 3.96
CA PHE A 149 1.39 8.23 3.48
C PHE A 149 1.08 7.19 4.55
N CYS A 150 0.39 6.12 4.19
CA CYS A 150 -0.11 5.10 5.10
C CYS A 150 0.37 3.70 4.71
N LEU A 151 0.72 2.91 5.72
CA LEU A 151 1.11 1.50 5.61
C LEU A 151 0.28 0.66 6.59
N PRO A 152 -0.06 -0.61 6.29
CA PRO A 152 -0.67 -1.48 7.28
C PRO A 152 0.39 -1.81 8.33
N GLU A 153 -0.02 -1.76 9.60
CA GLU A 153 0.72 -2.46 10.63
C GLU A 153 0.58 -3.95 10.32
N SER A 154 1.69 -4.67 10.16
CA SER A 154 1.64 -6.12 9.93
C SER A 154 0.82 -6.75 11.06
N ALA A 155 -0.35 -7.31 10.73
CA ALA A 155 -1.15 -8.07 11.69
C ALA A 155 -0.28 -9.22 12.22
N GLY A 156 0.25 -9.06 13.43
CA GLY A 156 1.09 -10.06 14.08
C GLY A 156 2.59 -9.71 14.13
N MET A 157 2.95 -8.71 14.91
CA MET A 157 4.00 -8.93 15.91
C MET A 157 3.34 -8.69 17.28
N PRO A 158 3.20 -9.71 18.14
CA PRO A 158 2.79 -9.45 19.52
C PRO A 158 3.80 -8.47 20.12
N LYS A 159 3.30 -7.41 20.76
CA LYS A 159 4.12 -6.57 21.65
C LYS A 159 4.53 -7.46 22.81
N GLY A 160 5.68 -8.11 22.66
CA GLY A 160 6.41 -8.77 23.75
C GLY A 160 7.11 -7.75 24.62
#